data_AF-A0A806K212-F1
#
_entry.id   AF-A0A806K212-F1
#
_cell.length_a   1.000
_cell.length_b   1.000
_cell.length_c   1.000
_cell.angle_alpha   90.00
_cell.angle_beta   90.00
_cell.angle_gamma   90.00
#
_symmetry.space_group_name_H-M   'P 1'
#
loop_
_entity.id
_entity.type
_entity.pdbx_description
1 polymer ?
#
loop_
_entity_poly.entity_id
_entity_poly.type
_entity_poly.pdbx_seq_one_letter_code
_entity_poly.pdbx_strand_id
1 'polypeptide(L)'
;MKAKHFYGVAVFVLVLFTALALTACPPPDNGPGDPLSTTYRWLDGNGNQYELLITQGNLPPRTSEVRAGKYRLTITLTGGDILISEGTASSGSGNNIVFTPNNQEGTPMTFTITIVISGTGDIESITATDEIKNIPFVDDSGNPVADTSALEPAATLIVVNIKAIAGVTVPAAGKTPATAITETAQYTGIVTWNDSPSIFAAGTEYTATIVLTAKDGFTFNSLEANYFTVAGATTVTSPAGNDTIITVIAKFPATVQMIKVDVFWYSYADYFLDTIRNAMETQCESLPQLSVTHHDAYNDQATQIMQIQEAIDGGSQLLIVNMVNPWANDGEYAQTVVGMAKEADIPVIFFNREISNAIIQSYAEACFIGNDAKEAGYRQGEAIANFLLKQENWIDNRSKYDLDNNNQIKYIMFKGIGDEANWRTLYSVQEANRILTASGKSLRLVPSSANDIDDATDGHGDYDNDGISRYFLFTDWDVDTAKSLMSTALGTYSLDNGDIELIISNFDGAALGVIEVMNGQGFNTEDDPSKYIPVFGIDVTDPAKHAIDSDTMTASVYIAPQSFADTILALAQNVANGENVFANTGSYNVDAGVKKLRVRYSIYPDSF
;
A
#
# COMPACT_ATOMS: atom_id res chain seq x y z
N MET A 1 18.88 18.69 78.51
CA MET A 1 20.35 18.65 78.36
C MET A 1 20.72 19.37 77.08
N LYS A 2 21.58 20.38 77.23
CA LYS A 2 22.55 20.95 76.27
C LYS A 2 22.07 21.51 74.91
N ALA A 3 22.06 22.84 74.89
CA ALA A 3 22.42 23.69 73.75
C ALA A 3 23.87 23.48 73.26
N LYS A 4 24.13 23.87 72.00
CA LYS A 4 25.38 24.44 71.42
C LYS A 4 25.11 24.73 69.93
N HIS A 5 24.93 25.97 69.45
CA HIS A 5 25.88 27.04 69.12
C HIS A 5 26.91 26.76 68.00
N PHE A 6 26.75 27.55 66.92
CA PHE A 6 27.69 28.12 65.92
C PHE A 6 28.60 27.22 65.06
N TYR A 7 28.53 27.38 63.72
CA TYR A 7 29.45 28.19 62.91
C TYR A 7 28.82 28.47 61.53
N GLY A 8 28.94 29.70 61.03
CA GLY A 8 28.58 30.05 59.66
C GLY A 8 29.66 29.59 58.67
N VAL A 9 29.22 29.16 57.49
CA VAL A 9 29.99 29.23 56.25
C VAL A 9 29.00 29.64 55.16
N ALA A 10 29.26 30.80 54.56
CA ALA A 10 28.59 31.26 53.36
C ALA A 10 28.89 30.29 52.21
N VAL A 11 27.85 29.78 51.55
CA VAL A 11 28.00 29.23 50.20
C VAL A 11 27.37 30.27 49.26
N PHE A 12 28.22 31.18 48.79
CA PHE A 12 27.97 31.92 47.56
C PHE A 12 27.84 30.88 46.43
N VAL A 13 26.63 30.61 45.94
CA VAL A 13 26.48 30.14 44.55
C VAL A 13 26.27 31.38 43.71
N LEU A 14 27.40 31.99 43.39
CA LEU A 14 27.55 32.98 42.33
C LEU A 14 27.31 32.23 41.01
N VAL A 15 26.07 32.16 40.52
CA VAL A 15 25.82 31.80 39.12
C VAL A 15 26.09 33.06 38.31
N LEU A 16 27.37 33.26 37.98
CA LEU A 16 27.78 34.10 36.86
C LEU A 16 27.10 33.53 35.61
N PHE A 17 26.07 34.18 35.08
CA PHE A 17 25.77 34.04 33.65
C PHE A 17 26.80 34.89 32.91
N THR A 18 27.94 34.27 32.61
CA THR A 18 28.78 34.71 31.50
C THR A 18 27.92 34.69 30.24
N ALA A 19 27.85 35.83 29.57
CA ALA A 19 27.28 35.98 28.25
C ALA A 19 27.82 34.89 27.31
N LEU A 20 27.02 33.88 26.99
CA LEU A 20 27.17 33.22 25.71
C LEU A 20 26.61 34.19 24.68
N ALA A 21 27.52 34.81 23.94
CA ALA A 21 27.19 35.44 22.67
C ALA A 21 26.49 34.40 21.80
N LEU A 22 25.18 34.56 21.57
CA LEU A 22 24.55 33.94 20.42
C LEU A 22 25.16 34.63 19.19
N THR A 23 26.07 33.93 18.51
CA THR A 23 26.47 34.27 17.15
C THR A 23 25.24 34.12 16.27
N ALA A 24 24.60 35.24 15.94
CA ALA A 24 23.66 35.30 14.84
C ALA A 24 24.41 34.95 13.54
N CYS A 25 23.88 33.99 12.79
CA CYS A 25 24.25 33.85 11.38
C CYS A 25 23.81 35.15 10.68
N PRO A 26 24.67 35.83 9.91
CA PRO A 26 24.27 37.06 9.25
C PRO A 26 23.14 36.76 8.24
N PRO A 27 22.08 37.60 8.20
CA PRO A 27 21.05 37.48 7.17
C PRO A 27 21.68 37.70 5.78
N PRO A 28 21.19 37.03 4.73
CA PRO A 28 21.60 37.34 3.37
C PRO A 28 21.23 38.79 3.04
N ASP A 29 22.15 39.45 2.33
CA ASP A 29 22.08 40.85 1.90
C ASP A 29 20.88 41.05 0.96
N ASN A 30 19.72 41.40 1.53
CA ASN A 30 18.52 41.78 0.78
C ASN A 30 18.41 43.30 0.80
N GLY A 31 18.31 43.89 -0.40
CA GLY A 31 18.30 45.34 -0.62
C GLY A 31 17.18 46.12 0.09
N PRO A 32 17.15 47.46 -0.04
CA PRO A 32 16.32 48.33 0.78
C PRO A 32 14.85 48.19 0.37
N GLY A 33 13.99 47.63 1.24
CA GLY A 33 12.57 47.54 0.93
C GLY A 33 11.64 46.88 1.95
N ASP A 34 12.06 45.86 2.69
CA ASP A 34 11.13 45.10 3.55
C ASP A 34 11.24 45.45 5.06
N PRO A 35 10.10 45.55 5.79
CA PRO A 35 10.12 45.67 7.23
C PRO A 35 10.64 44.38 7.86
N LEU A 36 11.80 44.47 8.53
CA LEU A 36 12.40 43.36 9.23
C LEU A 36 11.58 43.05 10.49
N SER A 37 10.78 41.99 10.46
CA SER A 37 10.28 41.38 11.69
C SER A 37 11.31 40.37 12.22
N THR A 38 11.63 40.46 13.52
CA THR A 38 12.53 39.50 14.18
C THR A 38 11.76 38.77 15.25
N THR A 39 11.76 37.45 15.21
CA THR A 39 11.10 36.59 16.19
C THR A 39 12.14 35.98 17.12
N TYR A 40 11.98 36.18 18.42
CA TYR A 40 12.78 35.53 19.44
C TYR A 40 12.01 34.38 20.09
N ARG A 41 12.68 33.25 20.26
CA ARG A 41 12.13 32.02 20.86
C ARG A 41 12.90 31.65 22.10
N TRP A 42 12.20 31.26 23.16
CA TRP A 42 12.81 30.60 24.30
C TRP A 42 11.85 29.60 24.97
N LEU A 43 12.40 28.72 25.81
CA LEU A 43 11.67 27.75 26.60
C LEU A 43 11.72 28.15 28.09
N ASP A 44 10.63 27.93 28.83
CA ASP A 44 10.68 28.00 30.29
C ASP A 44 11.26 26.72 30.92
N GLY A 45 11.46 26.74 32.24
CA GLY A 45 11.96 25.59 33.02
C GLY A 45 11.03 24.37 33.04
N ASN A 46 9.81 24.48 32.50
CA ASN A 46 8.83 23.41 32.35
C ASN A 46 8.72 22.92 30.89
N GLY A 47 9.52 23.46 29.96
CA GLY A 47 9.56 23.04 28.56
C GLY A 47 8.51 23.70 27.66
N ASN A 48 7.81 24.74 28.12
CA ASN A 48 6.87 25.47 27.28
C ASN A 48 7.61 26.50 26.42
N GLN A 49 7.26 26.59 25.14
CA GLN A 49 7.90 27.48 24.18
C GLN A 49 7.14 28.80 24.05
N TYR A 50 7.87 29.91 24.15
CA TYR A 50 7.35 31.27 24.00
C TYR A 50 7.98 31.96 22.79
N GLU A 51 7.18 32.76 22.08
CA GLU A 51 7.60 33.56 20.94
C GLU A 51 7.30 35.04 21.18
N LEU A 52 8.29 35.89 20.88
CA LEU A 52 8.13 37.34 20.83
C LEU A 52 8.45 37.84 19.42
N LEU A 53 7.43 38.40 18.75
CA LEU A 53 7.56 39.05 17.45
C LEU A 53 7.76 40.56 17.65
N ILE A 54 8.89 41.10 17.19
CA ILE A 54 9.11 42.54 17.13
C ILE A 54 8.94 42.99 15.68
N THR A 55 7.94 43.83 15.44
CA THR A 55 7.70 44.48 14.14
C THR A 55 8.23 45.91 14.13
N GLN A 56 8.99 46.24 13.10
CA GLN A 56 9.52 47.58 12.85
C GLN A 56 8.43 48.43 12.17
N GLY A 57 8.02 49.53 12.78
CA GLY A 57 7.10 50.50 12.18
C GLY A 57 7.85 51.58 11.39
N ASN A 58 7.42 51.90 10.17
CA ASN A 58 7.95 53.01 9.38
C ASN A 58 7.20 54.31 9.71
N LEU A 59 7.92 55.37 10.09
CA LEU A 59 7.36 56.71 10.36
C LEU A 59 7.76 57.71 9.26
N PRO A 60 6.87 58.66 8.87
CA PRO A 60 7.19 59.66 7.85
C PRO A 60 8.26 60.67 8.32
N PRO A 61 9.08 61.22 7.41
CA PRO A 61 10.17 62.15 7.73
C PRO A 61 9.67 63.54 8.19
N ARG A 62 10.46 64.21 9.04
CA ARG A 62 10.22 65.59 9.50
C ARG A 62 10.46 66.60 8.37
N THR A 63 9.51 67.52 8.14
CA THR A 63 9.67 68.69 7.25
C THR A 63 9.82 69.98 8.04
N SER A 64 10.28 71.06 7.39
CA SER A 64 10.55 72.39 7.97
C SER A 64 9.34 73.05 8.67
N GLU A 65 8.12 72.56 8.47
CA GLU A 65 6.87 73.19 8.92
C GLU A 65 6.21 72.47 10.11
N VAL A 66 6.77 71.36 10.62
CA VAL A 66 6.16 70.54 11.68
C VAL A 66 7.16 70.16 12.79
N ARG A 67 6.82 70.47 14.06
CA ARG A 67 7.50 69.89 15.22
C ARG A 67 6.79 68.63 15.72
N ALA A 68 7.64 67.65 16.10
CA ALA A 68 7.37 66.32 16.65
C ALA A 68 5.99 66.09 17.27
N GLY A 69 5.24 65.13 16.71
CA GLY A 69 4.17 64.46 17.44
C GLY A 69 4.75 63.71 18.66
N LYS A 70 4.06 63.78 19.80
CA LYS A 70 4.36 62.90 20.94
C LYS A 70 3.72 61.54 20.68
N TYR A 71 4.55 60.51 20.53
CA TYR A 71 4.08 59.12 20.43
C TYR A 71 4.03 58.51 21.83
N ARG A 72 2.98 57.73 22.12
CA ARG A 72 2.80 57.05 23.40
C ARG A 72 2.72 55.55 23.14
N LEU A 73 3.75 54.81 23.55
CA LEU A 73 3.74 53.36 23.56
C LEU A 73 3.39 52.90 24.98
N THR A 74 2.33 52.10 25.12
CA THR A 74 1.91 51.56 26.42
C THR A 74 2.38 50.11 26.51
N ILE A 75 3.24 49.80 27.48
CA ILE A 75 3.70 48.44 27.76
C ILE A 75 3.18 48.06 29.14
N THR A 76 2.28 47.08 29.21
CA THR A 76 1.74 46.60 30.49
C THR A 76 2.48 45.33 30.91
N LEU A 77 3.08 45.35 32.10
CA LEU A 77 3.69 44.17 32.73
C LEU A 77 2.99 43.90 34.07
N THR A 78 2.78 42.63 34.39
CA THR A 78 2.29 42.16 35.71
C THR A 78 3.42 41.87 36.71
N GLY A 79 4.69 41.97 36.31
CA GLY A 79 5.87 41.94 37.18
C GLY A 79 7.20 42.09 36.43
N GLY A 80 8.22 42.68 37.08
CA GLY A 80 9.56 42.95 36.52
C GLY A 80 9.84 44.42 36.19
N ASP A 81 11.13 44.79 36.08
CA ASP A 81 11.58 46.14 35.69
C ASP A 81 11.92 46.20 34.19
N ILE A 82 11.66 47.35 33.55
CA ILE A 82 12.08 47.65 32.16
C ILE A 82 13.29 48.59 32.20
N LEU A 83 14.40 48.21 31.58
CA LEU A 83 15.56 49.09 31.35
C LEU A 83 15.69 49.41 29.85
N ILE A 84 15.88 50.69 29.53
CA ILE A 84 15.98 51.22 28.16
C ILE A 84 17.42 51.72 27.94
N SER A 85 18.06 51.33 26.83
CA SER A 85 19.49 51.60 26.62
C SER A 85 19.82 52.89 25.85
N GLU A 86 18.90 53.56 25.14
CA GLU A 86 19.16 54.87 24.51
C GLU A 86 17.95 55.82 24.52
N GLY A 87 18.19 57.11 24.84
CA GLY A 87 17.19 58.17 24.97
C GLY A 87 16.99 58.67 26.41
N THR A 88 16.51 59.91 26.59
CA THR A 88 16.11 60.39 27.94
C THR A 88 14.70 59.91 28.27
N ALA A 89 14.61 58.98 29.20
CA ALA A 89 13.34 58.55 29.79
C ALA A 89 13.17 59.19 31.18
N SER A 90 11.99 59.74 31.47
CA SER A 90 11.58 60.08 32.83
C SER A 90 10.49 59.11 33.26
N SER A 91 10.68 58.41 34.38
CA SER A 91 9.69 57.52 34.97
C SER A 91 8.48 58.33 35.47
N GLY A 92 7.31 58.10 34.87
CA GLY A 92 6.01 58.42 35.45
C GLY A 92 5.40 57.17 36.06
N SER A 93 4.64 57.30 37.15
CA SER A 93 3.96 56.17 37.80
C SER A 93 3.07 55.39 36.81
N GLY A 94 3.27 54.07 36.72
CA GLY A 94 2.39 53.14 35.99
C GLY A 94 2.89 52.63 34.63
N ASN A 95 4.17 52.24 34.50
CA ASN A 95 4.74 51.52 33.33
C ASN A 95 4.46 52.14 31.94
N ASN A 96 4.24 53.47 31.88
CA ASN A 96 4.07 54.19 30.62
C ASN A 96 5.39 54.82 30.18
N ILE A 97 5.87 54.48 28.99
CA ILE A 97 7.05 55.10 28.37
C ILE A 97 6.58 56.15 27.38
N VAL A 98 6.93 57.42 27.63
CA VAL A 98 6.68 58.54 26.70
C VAL A 98 8.02 58.97 26.12
N PHE A 99 8.17 58.89 24.80
CA PHE A 99 9.38 59.30 24.10
C PHE A 99 9.16 60.60 23.32
N THR A 100 10.18 61.45 23.26
CA THR A 100 10.21 62.66 22.40
C THR A 100 11.43 62.56 21.48
N PRO A 101 11.26 62.42 20.15
CA PRO A 101 12.39 62.30 19.24
C PRO A 101 13.20 63.60 19.17
N ASN A 102 14.53 63.50 19.17
CA ASN A 102 15.44 64.60 18.84
C ASN A 102 16.07 64.31 17.47
N ASN A 103 15.53 64.94 16.41
CA ASN A 103 15.97 64.64 15.04
C ASN A 103 16.37 65.89 14.25
N GLN A 104 17.33 65.70 13.34
CA GLN A 104 17.66 66.59 12.22
C GLN A 104 16.67 66.37 11.06
N GLU A 105 16.53 67.35 10.18
CA GLU A 105 15.52 67.39 9.11
C GLU A 105 15.74 66.31 8.03
N GLY A 106 14.66 65.69 7.53
CA GLY A 106 14.70 64.85 6.31
C GLY A 106 15.17 63.39 6.43
N THR A 107 15.34 62.81 7.62
CA THR A 107 15.76 61.39 7.78
C THR A 107 14.62 60.49 8.31
N PRO A 108 14.40 59.28 7.72
CA PRO A 108 13.50 58.26 8.28
C PRO A 108 13.97 57.83 9.67
N MET A 109 13.03 57.54 10.57
CA MET A 109 13.36 57.09 11.92
C MET A 109 13.37 55.58 12.01
N THR A 110 14.35 55.03 12.73
CA THR A 110 14.35 53.66 13.22
C THR A 110 14.56 53.72 14.73
N PHE A 111 13.77 52.99 15.51
CA PHE A 111 14.01 52.83 16.94
C PHE A 111 14.09 51.34 17.29
N THR A 112 14.98 51.00 18.21
CA THR A 112 15.14 49.65 18.75
C THR A 112 14.78 49.69 20.23
N ILE A 113 13.77 48.92 20.64
CA ILE A 113 13.41 48.75 22.05
C ILE A 113 13.95 47.39 22.48
N THR A 114 14.97 47.39 23.32
CA THR A 114 15.46 46.16 23.97
C THR A 114 14.74 46.02 25.30
N ILE A 115 13.97 44.95 25.45
CA ILE A 115 13.31 44.60 26.72
C ILE A 115 14.17 43.56 27.42
N VAL A 116 14.73 43.89 28.57
CA VAL A 116 15.47 42.95 29.43
C VAL A 116 14.59 42.62 30.63
N ILE A 117 14.21 41.35 30.77
CA ILE A 117 13.40 40.87 31.89
C ILE A 117 14.34 40.34 32.98
N SER A 118 14.34 40.94 34.17
CA SER A 118 15.05 40.41 35.34
C SER A 118 14.07 40.18 36.49
N GLY A 119 13.71 38.91 36.74
CA GLY A 119 12.81 38.54 37.83
C GLY A 119 12.27 37.10 37.70
N THR A 120 11.84 36.51 38.82
CA THR A 120 11.39 35.11 38.94
C THR A 120 9.86 34.97 38.91
N GLY A 121 9.13 35.88 38.25
CA GLY A 121 7.67 35.82 38.13
C GLY A 121 7.23 35.36 36.75
N ASP A 122 6.18 34.54 36.69
CA ASP A 122 5.58 34.06 35.44
C ASP A 122 4.93 35.21 34.65
N ILE A 123 5.07 35.18 33.33
CA ILE A 123 4.52 36.19 32.41
C ILE A 123 3.35 35.58 31.65
N GLU A 124 2.14 36.09 31.84
CA GLU A 124 0.93 35.56 31.17
C GLU A 124 0.71 36.13 29.75
N SER A 125 1.16 37.36 29.46
CA SER A 125 1.14 37.92 28.09
C SER A 125 2.00 39.18 27.96
N ILE A 126 2.48 39.47 26.74
CA ILE A 126 2.99 40.78 26.33
C ILE A 126 2.12 41.23 25.16
N THR A 127 1.42 42.36 25.31
CA THR A 127 0.60 42.93 24.23
C THR A 127 1.12 44.32 23.89
N ALA A 128 1.47 44.55 22.62
CA ALA A 128 1.74 45.88 22.09
C ALA A 128 0.51 46.33 21.29
N THR A 129 -0.21 47.34 21.76
CA THR A 129 -1.32 47.95 21.02
C THR A 129 -0.88 49.33 20.54
N ASP A 130 -0.92 49.52 19.22
CA ASP A 130 -0.72 50.83 18.61
C ASP A 130 -2.04 51.61 18.69
N GLU A 131 -2.12 52.63 19.56
CA GLU A 131 -3.19 53.64 19.48
C GLU A 131 -2.61 54.89 18.82
N ILE A 132 -2.79 55.01 17.50
CA ILE A 132 -2.59 56.29 16.81
C ILE A 132 -3.75 57.21 17.23
N LYS A 133 -3.61 57.90 18.37
CA LYS A 133 -4.44 59.08 18.65
C LYS A 133 -3.84 60.25 17.86
N ASN A 134 -4.52 60.66 16.79
CA ASN A 134 -4.22 61.86 16.02
C ASN A 134 -4.18 63.09 16.96
N ILE A 135 -3.00 63.44 17.46
CA ILE A 135 -2.77 64.73 18.09
C ILE A 135 -2.50 65.71 16.95
N PRO A 136 -3.27 66.82 16.82
CA PRO A 136 -3.11 67.75 15.71
C PRO A 136 -1.70 68.34 15.69
N PHE A 137 -1.10 68.40 14.51
CA PHE A 137 0.18 69.08 14.30
C PHE A 137 0.05 70.55 14.70
N VAL A 138 1.09 71.10 15.32
CA VAL A 138 1.15 72.52 15.69
C VAL A 138 2.35 73.20 15.07
N ASP A 139 2.19 74.47 14.70
CA ASP A 139 3.27 75.32 14.20
C ASP A 139 4.25 75.73 15.33
N ASP A 140 5.31 76.47 14.98
CA ASP A 140 6.33 76.96 15.92
C ASP A 140 5.79 77.93 16.99
N SER A 141 4.53 78.35 16.90
CA SER A 141 3.83 79.19 17.89
C SER A 141 2.77 78.42 18.70
N GLY A 142 2.58 77.12 18.42
CA GLY A 142 1.62 76.26 19.12
C GLY A 142 0.20 76.27 18.54
N ASN A 143 0.00 76.79 17.32
CA ASN A 143 -1.32 76.79 16.68
C ASN A 143 -1.54 75.52 15.84
N PRO A 144 -2.75 74.94 15.79
CA PRO A 144 -3.04 73.76 14.98
C PRO A 144 -2.84 74.02 13.48
N VAL A 145 -2.11 73.14 12.79
CA VAL A 145 -1.93 73.15 11.34
C VAL A 145 -2.83 72.07 10.73
N ALA A 146 -3.59 72.42 9.69
CA ALA A 146 -4.46 71.47 8.99
C ALA A 146 -3.62 70.51 8.13
N ASP A 147 -3.79 69.20 8.35
CA ASP A 147 -3.19 68.14 7.57
C ASP A 147 -3.76 68.15 6.13
N THR A 148 -2.93 68.47 5.14
CA THR A 148 -3.30 68.40 3.71
C THR A 148 -2.63 67.25 2.98
N SER A 149 -1.92 66.37 3.70
CA SER A 149 -1.51 65.07 3.18
C SER A 149 -2.69 64.13 3.35
N ALA A 150 -3.58 64.10 2.36
CA ALA A 150 -4.53 63.00 2.26
C ALA A 150 -3.70 61.70 2.29
N LEU A 151 -3.80 60.95 3.39
CA LEU A 151 -3.41 59.56 3.43
C LEU A 151 -4.08 58.91 2.22
N GLU A 152 -3.28 58.43 1.26
CA GLU A 152 -3.76 57.54 0.21
C GLU A 152 -4.71 56.52 0.88
N PRO A 153 -5.96 56.37 0.43
CA PRO A 153 -6.91 55.49 1.10
C PRO A 153 -6.27 54.11 1.19
N ALA A 154 -6.23 53.54 2.41
CA ALA A 154 -5.71 52.20 2.63
C ALA A 154 -6.30 51.27 1.57
N ALA A 155 -5.43 50.60 0.81
CA ALA A 155 -5.85 49.71 -0.26
C ALA A 155 -6.91 48.74 0.28
N THR A 156 -8.07 48.68 -0.38
CA THR A 156 -9.17 47.82 0.08
C THR A 156 -8.76 46.36 -0.11
N LEU A 157 -8.46 45.67 0.99
CA LEU A 157 -8.13 44.24 0.98
C LEU A 157 -9.38 43.41 0.64
N ILE A 158 -9.20 42.39 -0.19
CA ILE A 158 -10.24 41.44 -0.57
C ILE A 158 -10.29 40.33 0.48
N VAL A 159 -11.47 40.08 1.05
CA VAL A 159 -11.64 38.97 1.98
C VAL A 159 -11.44 37.64 1.23
N VAL A 160 -10.60 36.77 1.79
CA VAL A 160 -10.35 35.43 1.25
C VAL A 160 -11.66 34.67 1.08
N ASN A 161 -11.84 34.02 -0.08
CA ASN A 161 -13.04 33.24 -0.37
C ASN A 161 -12.76 31.78 -0.75
N ILE A 162 -11.49 31.39 -0.91
CA ILE A 162 -11.11 29.98 -1.09
C ILE A 162 -11.20 29.25 0.25
N LYS A 163 -12.13 28.29 0.36
CA LYS A 163 -12.36 27.49 1.58
C LYS A 163 -11.47 26.26 1.68
N ALA A 164 -11.19 25.62 0.54
CA ALA A 164 -10.47 24.36 0.50
C ALA A 164 -8.96 24.61 0.60
N ILE A 165 -8.33 24.00 1.61
CA ILE A 165 -6.88 23.96 1.73
C ILE A 165 -6.40 22.68 1.06
N ALA A 166 -5.77 22.83 -0.12
CA ALA A 166 -5.18 21.73 -0.86
C ALA A 166 -3.73 21.44 -0.41
N GLY A 167 -3.19 20.28 -0.77
CA GLY A 167 -1.81 19.88 -0.45
C GLY A 167 -1.61 19.21 0.91
N VAL A 168 -2.63 19.20 1.78
CA VAL A 168 -2.65 18.41 3.00
C VAL A 168 -3.54 17.18 2.76
N THR A 169 -2.92 16.01 2.62
CA THR A 169 -3.62 14.74 2.39
C THR A 169 -3.83 13.97 3.69
N VAL A 170 -4.75 13.00 3.68
CA VAL A 170 -4.94 12.07 4.81
C VAL A 170 -3.60 11.36 5.11
N PRO A 171 -3.13 11.39 6.36
CA PRO A 171 -1.97 10.64 6.81
C PRO A 171 -2.09 9.16 6.44
N ALA A 172 -1.03 8.62 5.87
CA ALA A 172 -0.92 7.20 5.52
C ALA A 172 0.39 6.66 6.08
N ALA A 173 0.34 5.50 6.73
CA ALA A 173 1.50 4.90 7.37
C ALA A 173 2.67 4.75 6.39
N GLY A 174 3.89 5.05 6.84
CA GLY A 174 5.10 5.02 6.02
C GLY A 174 5.25 6.18 5.02
N LYS A 175 4.27 7.09 4.90
CA LYS A 175 4.38 8.28 4.05
C LYS A 175 4.94 9.48 4.81
N THR A 176 5.64 10.35 4.09
CA THR A 176 6.20 11.61 4.62
C THR A 176 5.10 12.67 4.77
N PRO A 177 5.05 13.41 5.89
CA PRO A 177 4.07 14.48 6.08
C PRO A 177 4.29 15.67 5.14
N ALA A 178 3.20 16.30 4.71
CA ALA A 178 3.26 17.58 4.00
C ALA A 178 3.76 18.69 4.95
N THR A 179 4.67 19.54 4.47
CA THR A 179 5.23 20.68 5.22
C THR A 179 4.66 22.02 4.79
N ALA A 180 3.89 22.05 3.70
CA ALA A 180 3.23 23.22 3.17
C ALA A 180 1.94 22.82 2.45
N ILE A 181 1.03 23.77 2.30
CA ILE A 181 -0.17 23.60 1.48
C ILE A 181 0.18 23.75 0.00
N THR A 182 -0.73 23.36 -0.88
CA THR A 182 -0.71 23.85 -2.27
C THR A 182 -1.10 25.32 -2.26
N GLU A 183 -0.15 26.19 -2.58
CA GLU A 183 -0.33 27.63 -2.62
C GLU A 183 -1.48 28.05 -3.55
N THR A 184 -2.25 29.05 -3.12
CA THR A 184 -3.38 29.60 -3.89
C THR A 184 -3.06 31.01 -4.38
N ALA A 185 -3.95 31.61 -5.17
CA ALA A 185 -3.84 33.03 -5.52
C ALA A 185 -4.04 33.97 -4.31
N GLN A 186 -4.64 33.50 -3.21
CA GLN A 186 -5.07 34.34 -2.09
C GLN A 186 -4.20 34.19 -0.83
N TYR A 187 -3.57 33.03 -0.64
CA TYR A 187 -2.75 32.74 0.53
C TYR A 187 -1.71 31.65 0.27
N THR A 188 -0.64 31.68 1.06
CA THR A 188 0.34 30.59 1.24
C THR A 188 0.06 29.90 2.58
N GLY A 189 0.76 28.79 2.88
CA GLY A 189 0.65 28.20 4.20
C GLY A 189 1.68 27.13 4.51
N ILE A 190 2.08 27.09 5.79
CA ILE A 190 3.02 26.13 6.36
C ILE A 190 2.23 25.11 7.18
N VAL A 191 2.61 23.85 7.09
CA VAL A 191 1.95 22.73 7.78
C VAL A 191 2.94 22.13 8.77
N THR A 192 2.52 22.01 10.03
CA THR A 192 3.21 21.23 11.05
C THR A 192 2.27 20.16 11.59
N TRP A 193 2.85 19.09 12.13
CA TRP A 193 2.08 17.94 12.62
C TRP A 193 2.40 17.70 14.10
N ASN A 194 1.43 17.21 14.86
CA ASN A 194 1.69 16.74 16.23
C ASN A 194 2.84 15.71 16.22
N ASP A 195 3.68 15.77 17.26
CA ASP A 195 4.84 14.87 17.45
C ASP A 195 5.92 14.93 16.36
N SER A 196 5.80 15.84 15.39
CA SER A 196 6.79 16.08 14.32
C SER A 196 7.30 14.80 13.63
N PRO A 197 6.41 13.92 13.11
CA PRO A 197 6.81 12.69 12.44
C PRO A 197 7.71 12.96 11.23
N SER A 198 8.76 12.15 11.05
CA SER A 198 9.47 12.07 9.77
C SER A 198 8.72 11.21 8.75
N ILE A 199 7.99 10.21 9.25
CA ILE A 199 7.01 9.36 8.55
C ILE A 199 5.81 9.14 9.47
N PHE A 200 4.61 9.02 8.91
CA PHE A 200 3.44 8.66 9.72
C PHE A 200 3.54 7.19 10.18
N ALA A 201 3.30 6.95 11.46
CA ALA A 201 3.16 5.61 12.04
C ALA A 201 1.79 5.01 11.71
N ALA A 202 1.65 3.69 11.75
CA ALA A 202 0.38 2.96 11.63
C ALA A 202 -0.47 3.08 12.91
N GLY A 203 -1.80 3.01 12.79
CA GLY A 203 -2.73 3.07 13.92
C GLY A 203 -2.77 4.41 14.67
N THR A 204 -2.21 5.48 14.10
CA THR A 204 -1.95 6.74 14.82
C THR A 204 -2.83 7.88 14.30
N GLU A 205 -3.50 8.58 15.21
CA GLU A 205 -4.20 9.83 14.89
C GLU A 205 -3.20 10.97 14.71
N TYR A 206 -3.42 11.79 13.68
CA TYR A 206 -2.57 12.94 13.39
C TYR A 206 -3.42 14.21 13.26
N THR A 207 -2.82 15.31 13.71
CA THR A 207 -3.38 16.66 13.67
C THR A 207 -2.40 17.57 12.94
N ALA A 208 -2.84 18.18 11.86
CA ALA A 208 -2.11 19.22 11.14
C ALA A 208 -2.46 20.60 11.71
N THR A 209 -1.44 21.35 12.10
CA THR A 209 -1.52 22.78 12.37
C THR A 209 -1.05 23.53 11.12
N ILE A 210 -1.97 24.24 10.48
CA ILE A 210 -1.76 24.92 9.21
C ILE A 210 -1.78 26.42 9.47
N VAL A 211 -0.64 27.09 9.28
CA VAL A 211 -0.55 28.55 9.37
C VAL A 211 -0.69 29.12 7.98
N LEU A 212 -1.80 29.80 7.70
CA LEU A 212 -2.05 30.45 6.42
C LEU A 212 -1.63 31.92 6.50
N THR A 213 -1.00 32.41 5.45
CA THR A 213 -0.60 33.81 5.29
C THR A 213 -1.26 34.38 4.03
N ALA A 214 -2.08 35.41 4.19
CA ALA A 214 -2.73 36.10 3.08
C ALA A 214 -1.67 36.76 2.20
N LYS A 215 -1.88 36.67 0.88
CA LYS A 215 -1.05 37.37 -0.11
C LYS A 215 -1.46 38.84 -0.21
N ASP A 216 -0.60 39.64 -0.83
CA ASP A 216 -0.86 41.05 -1.10
C ASP A 216 -2.25 41.27 -1.71
N GLY A 217 -3.00 42.21 -1.13
CA GLY A 217 -4.36 42.51 -1.55
C GLY A 217 -5.45 41.62 -0.95
N PHE A 218 -5.10 40.62 -0.11
CA PHE A 218 -6.06 39.75 0.57
C PHE A 218 -6.04 39.87 2.09
N THR A 219 -7.14 39.50 2.75
CA THR A 219 -7.26 39.47 4.21
C THR A 219 -8.15 38.31 4.68
N PHE A 220 -7.89 37.78 5.88
CA PHE A 220 -8.81 36.87 6.56
C PHE A 220 -9.83 37.61 7.44
N ASN A 221 -9.69 38.93 7.58
CA ASN A 221 -10.56 39.71 8.46
C ASN A 221 -12.04 39.55 8.06
N SER A 222 -12.92 39.41 9.05
CA SER A 222 -14.37 39.12 8.88
C SER A 222 -14.72 37.70 8.41
N LEU A 223 -13.75 36.78 8.30
CA LEU A 223 -14.08 35.36 8.16
C LEU A 223 -14.70 34.81 9.45
N GLU A 224 -15.78 34.06 9.31
CA GLU A 224 -16.37 33.31 10.41
C GLU A 224 -15.41 32.24 10.92
N ALA A 225 -15.56 31.83 12.18
CA ALA A 225 -14.80 30.71 12.71
C ALA A 225 -15.09 29.42 11.93
N ASN A 226 -14.08 28.54 11.83
CA ASN A 226 -14.16 27.25 11.11
C ASN A 226 -14.54 27.38 9.61
N TYR A 227 -14.10 28.45 8.95
CA TYR A 227 -14.39 28.72 7.54
C TYR A 227 -13.78 27.70 6.56
N PHE A 228 -12.61 27.14 6.91
CA PHE A 228 -11.80 26.32 6.01
C PHE A 228 -12.18 24.84 6.03
N THR A 229 -11.79 24.14 4.96
CA THR A 229 -11.96 22.69 4.81
C THR A 229 -10.64 22.04 4.37
N VAL A 230 -10.39 20.82 4.84
CA VAL A 230 -9.22 20.01 4.49
C VAL A 230 -9.74 18.62 4.12
N ALA A 231 -9.36 18.11 2.95
CA ALA A 231 -9.89 16.85 2.44
C ALA A 231 -9.51 15.67 3.34
N GLY A 232 -10.51 14.89 3.77
CA GLY A 232 -10.32 13.70 4.61
C GLY A 232 -10.00 13.97 6.09
N ALA A 233 -10.01 15.23 6.54
CA ALA A 233 -9.99 15.56 7.96
C ALA A 233 -11.36 15.26 8.60
N THR A 234 -11.34 14.67 9.80
CA THR A 234 -12.53 14.45 10.64
C THR A 234 -13.07 15.75 11.22
N THR A 235 -12.19 16.67 11.61
CA THR A 235 -12.55 18.01 12.09
C THR A 235 -11.57 19.04 11.55
N VAL A 236 -12.08 20.21 11.18
CA VAL A 236 -11.27 21.37 10.81
C VAL A 236 -11.76 22.56 11.63
N THR A 237 -10.87 23.17 12.39
CA THR A 237 -11.20 24.31 13.25
C THR A 237 -10.28 25.49 12.99
N SER A 238 -10.82 26.70 13.04
CA SER A 238 -10.05 27.94 12.95
C SER A 238 -10.75 29.04 13.74
N PRO A 239 -10.02 30.02 14.31
CA PRO A 239 -10.65 31.20 14.90
C PRO A 239 -11.39 32.01 13.82
N ALA A 240 -12.20 32.98 14.25
CA ALA A 240 -12.66 34.03 13.34
C ALA A 240 -11.45 34.85 12.88
N GLY A 241 -11.41 35.22 11.60
CA GLY A 241 -10.27 35.93 11.04
C GLY A 241 -10.25 37.39 11.48
N ASN A 242 -9.08 37.85 11.94
CA ASN A 242 -8.87 39.21 12.45
C ASN A 242 -7.68 39.94 11.78
N ASP A 243 -6.94 39.26 10.90
CA ASP A 243 -5.72 39.79 10.28
C ASP A 243 -5.36 39.06 8.95
N THR A 244 -4.09 39.14 8.55
CA THR A 244 -3.45 38.53 7.37
C THR A 244 -2.84 37.16 7.67
N ILE A 245 -2.88 36.68 8.92
CA ILE A 245 -2.46 35.34 9.31
C ILE A 245 -3.61 34.64 10.03
N ILE A 246 -3.82 33.36 9.73
CA ILE A 246 -4.80 32.53 10.46
C ILE A 246 -4.28 31.11 10.64
N THR A 247 -4.51 30.53 11.82
CA THR A 247 -4.17 29.14 12.13
C THR A 247 -5.38 28.24 11.97
N VAL A 248 -5.24 27.17 11.20
CA VAL A 248 -6.25 26.15 10.95
C VAL A 248 -5.74 24.83 11.53
N ILE A 249 -6.54 24.15 12.34
CA ILE A 249 -6.24 22.85 12.93
C ILE A 249 -7.09 21.80 12.22
N ALA A 250 -6.47 20.80 11.60
CA ALA A 250 -7.15 19.71 10.93
C ALA A 250 -6.79 18.37 11.58
N LYS A 251 -7.78 17.69 12.17
CA LYS A 251 -7.62 16.36 12.78
C LYS A 251 -8.01 15.28 11.77
N PHE A 252 -7.16 14.29 11.58
CA PHE A 252 -7.38 13.16 10.67
C PHE A 252 -7.77 11.89 11.43
N PRO A 253 -8.43 10.92 10.76
CA PRO A 253 -8.61 9.60 11.35
C PRO A 253 -7.25 8.94 11.61
N ALA A 254 -7.23 7.92 12.48
CA ALA A 254 -6.04 7.11 12.67
C ALA A 254 -5.59 6.49 11.34
N THR A 255 -4.29 6.46 11.10
CA THR A 255 -3.72 5.70 9.98
C THR A 255 -4.08 4.22 10.10
N VAL A 256 -4.13 3.52 8.96
CA VAL A 256 -4.43 2.09 8.93
C VAL A 256 -3.41 1.33 9.81
N GLN A 257 -3.92 0.43 10.66
CA GLN A 257 -3.08 -0.50 11.41
C GLN A 257 -2.44 -1.48 10.43
N MET A 258 -1.12 -1.63 10.48
CA MET A 258 -0.40 -2.63 9.69
C MET A 258 -0.10 -3.85 10.55
N ILE A 259 -0.23 -5.05 9.97
CA ILE A 259 0.31 -6.27 10.56
C ILE A 259 1.61 -6.67 9.85
N LYS A 260 2.57 -7.20 10.60
CA LYS A 260 3.79 -7.75 10.03
C LYS A 260 3.55 -9.19 9.55
N VAL A 261 3.82 -9.44 8.27
CA VAL A 261 3.61 -10.74 7.63
C VAL A 261 4.93 -11.21 7.04
N ASP A 262 5.34 -12.44 7.36
CA ASP A 262 6.57 -13.03 6.83
C ASP A 262 6.25 -14.25 5.95
N VAL A 263 6.75 -14.22 4.72
CA VAL A 263 6.52 -15.25 3.70
C VAL A 263 7.82 -16.00 3.44
N PHE A 264 7.81 -17.31 3.67
CA PHE A 264 8.98 -18.17 3.54
C PHE A 264 8.84 -19.03 2.29
N TRP A 265 9.75 -18.82 1.35
CA TRP A 265 9.84 -19.60 0.12
C TRP A 265 10.88 -20.68 0.30
N TYR A 266 10.60 -21.89 -0.17
CA TYR A 266 11.60 -22.94 -0.09
C TYR A 266 12.85 -22.61 -0.92
N SER A 267 12.67 -21.94 -2.07
CA SER A 267 13.74 -21.51 -2.96
C SER A 267 13.22 -20.44 -3.92
N TYR A 268 13.99 -19.38 -4.16
CA TYR A 268 13.67 -18.41 -5.23
C TYR A 268 13.95 -18.94 -6.63
N ALA A 269 14.70 -20.04 -6.75
CA ALA A 269 15.03 -20.64 -8.04
C ALA A 269 13.87 -21.41 -8.68
N ASP A 270 12.77 -21.63 -7.96
CA ASP A 270 11.57 -22.26 -8.51
C ASP A 270 10.78 -21.27 -9.38
N TYR A 271 10.67 -21.56 -10.67
CA TYR A 271 9.99 -20.69 -11.63
C TYR A 271 8.49 -20.55 -11.33
N PHE A 272 7.82 -21.63 -10.95
CA PHE A 272 6.39 -21.56 -10.64
C PHE A 272 6.14 -20.71 -9.40
N LEU A 273 6.92 -20.89 -8.33
CA LEU A 273 6.78 -20.06 -7.14
C LEU A 273 7.22 -18.61 -7.36
N ASP A 274 8.15 -18.34 -8.27
CA ASP A 274 8.47 -16.96 -8.70
C ASP A 274 7.22 -16.27 -9.26
N THR A 275 6.42 -16.96 -10.08
CA THR A 275 5.17 -16.37 -10.60
C THR A 275 4.14 -16.07 -9.50
N ILE A 276 4.03 -16.91 -8.45
CA ILE A 276 3.17 -16.63 -7.29
C ILE A 276 3.72 -15.44 -6.48
N ARG A 277 5.04 -15.40 -6.25
CA ARG A 277 5.70 -14.31 -5.53
C ARG A 277 5.47 -12.97 -6.22
N ASN A 278 5.70 -12.88 -7.52
CA ASN A 278 5.49 -11.67 -8.32
C ASN A 278 4.02 -11.22 -8.28
N ALA A 279 3.07 -12.17 -8.37
CA ALA A 279 1.65 -11.87 -8.23
C ALA A 279 1.31 -11.31 -6.84
N MET A 280 1.85 -11.92 -5.78
CA MET A 280 1.65 -11.48 -4.40
C MET A 280 2.24 -10.08 -4.16
N GLU A 281 3.47 -9.82 -4.60
CA GLU A 281 4.13 -8.51 -4.49
C GLU A 281 3.30 -7.41 -5.17
N THR A 282 2.81 -7.67 -6.38
CA THR A 282 1.95 -6.75 -7.13
C THR A 282 0.64 -6.46 -6.40
N GLN A 283 -0.04 -7.51 -5.90
CA GLN A 283 -1.32 -7.35 -5.21
C GLN A 283 -1.18 -6.61 -3.86
N CYS A 284 -0.08 -6.84 -3.14
CA CYS A 284 0.20 -6.19 -1.86
C CYS A 284 0.31 -4.66 -1.97
N GLU A 285 0.63 -4.10 -3.14
CA GLU A 285 0.60 -2.64 -3.37
C GLU A 285 -0.77 -2.03 -3.08
N SER A 286 -1.83 -2.83 -3.21
CA SER A 286 -3.22 -2.43 -2.93
C SER A 286 -3.69 -2.77 -1.50
N LEU A 287 -2.84 -3.38 -0.66
CA LEU A 287 -3.15 -3.85 0.68
C LEU A 287 -2.27 -3.17 1.74
N PRO A 288 -2.47 -1.86 2.00
CA PRO A 288 -1.62 -1.08 2.91
C PRO A 288 -1.65 -1.54 4.37
N GLN A 289 -2.56 -2.45 4.75
CA GLN A 289 -2.64 -3.07 6.06
C GLN A 289 -1.64 -4.24 6.25
N LEU A 290 -0.97 -4.69 5.19
CA LEU A 290 0.00 -5.78 5.24
C LEU A 290 1.42 -5.24 5.04
N SER A 291 2.30 -5.46 6.02
CA SER A 291 3.73 -5.25 5.87
C SER A 291 4.40 -6.59 5.60
N VAL A 292 4.56 -6.93 4.32
CA VAL A 292 5.03 -8.24 3.87
C VAL A 292 6.55 -8.26 3.69
N THR A 293 7.21 -9.25 4.29
CA THR A 293 8.63 -9.55 4.09
C THR A 293 8.78 -10.96 3.53
N HIS A 294 9.53 -11.11 2.42
CA HIS A 294 9.79 -12.41 1.81
C HIS A 294 11.19 -12.92 2.15
N HIS A 295 11.28 -14.23 2.41
CA HIS A 295 12.51 -14.94 2.80
C HIS A 295 12.78 -16.10 1.85
N ASP A 296 14.01 -16.18 1.33
CA ASP A 296 14.49 -17.31 0.53
C ASP A 296 15.23 -18.31 1.41
N ALA A 297 14.77 -19.55 1.48
CA ALA A 297 15.44 -20.60 2.23
C ALA A 297 16.59 -21.27 1.47
N TYR A 298 16.81 -20.96 0.18
CA TYR A 298 17.87 -21.56 -0.65
C TYR A 298 17.82 -23.10 -0.70
N ASN A 299 16.61 -23.67 -0.65
CA ASN A 299 16.34 -25.10 -0.54
C ASN A 299 16.99 -25.77 0.68
N ASP A 300 17.22 -25.01 1.76
CA ASP A 300 17.81 -25.47 3.01
C ASP A 300 16.84 -25.35 4.19
N GLN A 301 16.46 -26.49 4.78
CA GLN A 301 15.44 -26.54 5.82
C GLN A 301 15.91 -25.89 7.13
N ALA A 302 17.21 -25.92 7.44
CA ALA A 302 17.74 -25.31 8.65
C ALA A 302 17.72 -23.78 8.55
N THR A 303 18.06 -23.24 7.38
CA THR A 303 17.91 -21.83 7.03
C THR A 303 16.46 -21.39 7.17
N GLN A 304 15.50 -22.16 6.64
CA GLN A 304 14.08 -21.83 6.76
C GLN A 304 13.62 -21.76 8.23
N ILE A 305 14.00 -22.73 9.07
CA ILE A 305 13.62 -22.73 10.49
C ILE A 305 14.25 -21.53 11.23
N MET A 306 15.51 -21.20 10.92
CA MET A 306 16.18 -20.02 11.48
C MET A 306 15.46 -18.73 11.11
N GLN A 307 15.13 -18.53 9.83
CA GLN A 307 14.38 -17.36 9.35
C GLN A 307 13.01 -17.23 10.02
N ILE A 308 12.31 -18.36 10.21
CA ILE A 308 11.01 -18.37 10.92
C ILE A 308 11.18 -17.92 12.37
N GLN A 309 12.21 -18.41 13.08
CA GLN A 309 12.49 -17.98 14.45
C GLN A 309 12.79 -16.47 14.50
N GLU A 310 13.64 -15.97 13.61
CA GLU A 310 14.00 -14.56 13.53
C GLU A 310 12.79 -13.66 13.22
N ALA A 311 11.87 -14.13 12.37
CA ALA A 311 10.62 -13.43 12.09
C ALA A 311 9.70 -13.35 13.32
N ILE A 312 9.54 -14.46 14.04
CA ILE A 312 8.78 -14.52 15.30
C ILE A 312 9.38 -13.56 16.33
N ASP A 313 10.70 -13.64 16.57
CA ASP A 313 11.42 -12.76 17.49
C ASP A 313 11.32 -11.29 17.06
N GLY A 314 11.25 -11.06 15.75
CA GLY A 314 11.04 -9.77 15.11
C GLY A 314 9.59 -9.28 15.11
N GLY A 315 8.67 -9.94 15.82
CA GLY A 315 7.28 -9.53 15.99
C GLY A 315 6.38 -9.79 14.78
N SER A 316 6.66 -10.84 14.00
CA SER A 316 5.72 -11.30 12.97
C SER A 316 4.35 -11.61 13.57
N GLN A 317 3.29 -11.30 12.83
CA GLN A 317 1.90 -11.54 13.25
C GLN A 317 1.20 -12.57 12.36
N LEU A 318 1.85 -13.00 11.28
CA LEU A 318 1.39 -14.05 10.39
C LEU A 318 2.58 -14.68 9.67
N LEU A 319 2.68 -16.01 9.74
CA LEU A 319 3.67 -16.78 9.00
C LEU A 319 3.02 -17.44 7.78
N ILE A 320 3.60 -17.26 6.60
CA ILE A 320 3.15 -17.90 5.35
C ILE A 320 4.29 -18.77 4.84
N VAL A 321 4.15 -20.09 4.86
CA VAL A 321 5.29 -21.01 4.75
C VAL A 321 5.11 -21.99 3.61
N ASN A 322 5.97 -21.90 2.60
CA ASN A 322 6.19 -22.96 1.63
C ASN A 322 7.41 -23.80 2.06
N MET A 323 7.14 -24.98 2.60
CA MET A 323 8.15 -25.80 3.30
C MET A 323 9.25 -26.33 2.39
N VAL A 324 10.50 -26.34 2.87
CA VAL A 324 11.62 -27.01 2.16
C VAL A 324 11.45 -28.53 2.11
N ASN A 325 11.04 -29.17 3.20
CA ASN A 325 10.80 -30.61 3.21
C ASN A 325 9.69 -31.00 4.19
N PRO A 326 8.41 -30.87 3.81
CA PRO A 326 7.32 -31.19 4.73
C PRO A 326 7.08 -32.69 4.94
N TRP A 327 7.76 -33.56 4.20
CA TRP A 327 7.53 -35.01 4.23
C TRP A 327 8.60 -35.80 5.01
N ALA A 328 9.71 -35.16 5.39
CA ALA A 328 10.77 -35.81 6.16
C ALA A 328 10.24 -36.31 7.51
N ASN A 329 10.62 -37.55 7.86
CA ASN A 329 10.36 -38.18 9.16
C ASN A 329 8.91 -37.99 9.65
N ASP A 330 7.92 -38.38 8.83
CA ASP A 330 6.49 -38.22 9.13
C ASP A 330 6.06 -36.75 9.37
N GLY A 331 6.76 -35.81 8.73
CA GLY A 331 6.45 -34.38 8.75
C GLY A 331 7.03 -33.62 9.95
N GLU A 332 8.14 -34.10 10.52
CA GLU A 332 8.83 -33.51 11.67
C GLU A 332 9.12 -32.00 11.50
N TYR A 333 9.56 -31.57 10.31
CA TYR A 333 9.83 -30.15 10.05
C TYR A 333 8.57 -29.29 10.05
N ALA A 334 7.47 -29.79 9.48
CA ALA A 334 6.18 -29.08 9.51
C ALA A 334 5.62 -29.03 10.94
N GLN A 335 5.78 -30.11 11.72
CA GLN A 335 5.44 -30.12 13.15
C GLN A 335 6.24 -29.08 13.93
N THR A 336 7.55 -28.94 13.64
CA THR A 336 8.42 -27.94 14.26
C THR A 336 7.90 -26.52 14.00
N VAL A 337 7.61 -26.19 12.74
CA VAL A 337 7.06 -24.86 12.39
C VAL A 337 5.72 -24.60 13.06
N VAL A 338 4.80 -25.58 13.09
CA VAL A 338 3.52 -25.44 13.81
C VAL A 338 3.75 -25.25 15.32
N GLY A 339 4.71 -25.95 15.90
CA GLY A 339 5.09 -25.80 17.31
C GLY A 339 5.56 -24.39 17.63
N MET A 340 6.46 -23.85 16.82
CA MET A 340 6.97 -22.47 16.96
C MET A 340 5.83 -21.44 16.85
N ALA A 341 4.99 -21.56 15.81
CA ALA A 341 3.85 -20.66 15.59
C ALA A 341 2.86 -20.71 16.77
N LYS A 342 2.57 -21.91 17.28
CA LYS A 342 1.67 -22.13 18.41
C LYS A 342 2.22 -21.60 19.73
N GLU A 343 3.51 -21.75 19.98
CA GLU A 343 4.18 -21.21 21.18
C GLU A 343 4.15 -19.68 21.19
N ALA A 344 4.27 -19.07 20.01
CA ALA A 344 4.19 -17.63 19.81
C ALA A 344 2.77 -17.06 19.68
N ASP A 345 1.73 -17.91 19.64
CA ASP A 345 0.33 -17.52 19.36
C ASP A 345 0.15 -16.77 18.03
N ILE A 346 0.90 -17.18 17.00
CA ILE A 346 0.88 -16.60 15.65
C ILE A 346 0.19 -17.58 14.69
N PRO A 347 -0.75 -17.15 13.83
CA PRO A 347 -1.31 -17.99 12.77
C PRO A 347 -0.28 -18.40 11.72
N VAL A 348 -0.44 -19.61 11.15
CA VAL A 348 0.45 -20.12 10.10
C VAL A 348 -0.34 -20.66 8.91
N ILE A 349 -0.04 -20.13 7.72
CA ILE A 349 -0.58 -20.57 6.44
C ILE A 349 0.52 -21.35 5.73
N PHE A 350 0.39 -22.67 5.61
CA PHE A 350 1.24 -23.44 4.72
C PHE A 350 0.73 -23.36 3.29
N PHE A 351 1.61 -23.45 2.29
CA PHE A 351 1.13 -23.52 0.91
C PHE A 351 1.99 -24.33 -0.05
N ASN A 352 1.37 -24.77 -1.15
CA ASN A 352 1.92 -25.49 -2.31
C ASN A 352 2.49 -26.89 -2.00
N ARG A 353 3.27 -27.07 -0.94
CA ARG A 353 3.81 -28.38 -0.55
C ARG A 353 3.00 -28.99 0.59
N GLU A 354 2.30 -30.07 0.26
CA GLU A 354 1.27 -30.70 1.09
C GLU A 354 1.75 -31.00 2.52
N ILE A 355 0.97 -30.57 3.51
CA ILE A 355 1.18 -30.87 4.94
C ILE A 355 0.17 -31.91 5.39
N SER A 356 0.52 -32.87 6.25
CA SER A 356 -0.45 -33.88 6.70
C SER A 356 -1.63 -33.30 7.49
N ASN A 357 -2.80 -33.93 7.41
CA ASN A 357 -4.01 -33.46 8.11
C ASN A 357 -3.78 -33.36 9.64
N ALA A 358 -3.10 -34.34 10.22
CA ALA A 358 -2.82 -34.39 11.65
C ALA A 358 -1.99 -33.17 12.11
N ILE A 359 -1.04 -32.72 11.29
CA ILE A 359 -0.21 -31.55 11.60
C ILE A 359 -1.05 -30.27 11.54
N ILE A 360 -1.84 -30.07 10.47
CA ILE A 360 -2.73 -28.91 10.36
C ILE A 360 -3.74 -28.87 11.51
N GLN A 361 -4.29 -30.02 11.91
CA GLN A 361 -5.25 -30.10 13.02
C GLN A 361 -4.61 -29.92 14.41
N SER A 362 -3.28 -29.98 14.54
CA SER A 362 -2.59 -29.85 15.82
C SER A 362 -2.59 -28.41 16.39
N TYR A 363 -2.95 -27.43 15.56
CA TYR A 363 -3.04 -26.03 15.93
C TYR A 363 -4.24 -25.35 15.25
N ALA A 364 -5.07 -24.68 16.05
CA ALA A 364 -6.31 -24.08 15.56
C ALA A 364 -6.07 -22.97 14.53
N GLU A 365 -4.94 -22.24 14.62
CA GLU A 365 -4.58 -21.18 13.66
C GLU A 365 -3.62 -21.66 12.57
N ALA A 366 -3.48 -22.98 12.38
CA ALA A 366 -2.81 -23.55 11.22
C ALA A 366 -3.81 -23.85 10.10
N CYS A 367 -3.45 -23.48 8.88
CA CYS A 367 -4.16 -23.91 7.68
C CYS A 367 -3.18 -24.20 6.54
N PHE A 368 -3.69 -24.74 5.44
CA PHE A 368 -2.91 -25.01 4.24
C PHE A 368 -3.66 -24.59 2.98
N ILE A 369 -2.94 -24.08 2.00
CA ILE A 369 -3.43 -23.73 0.67
C ILE A 369 -2.64 -24.55 -0.36
N GLY A 370 -3.31 -25.45 -1.06
CA GLY A 370 -2.69 -26.24 -2.12
C GLY A 370 -3.64 -26.45 -3.27
N ASN A 371 -3.42 -27.51 -4.03
CA ASN A 371 -4.28 -27.92 -5.13
C ASN A 371 -4.81 -29.32 -4.87
N ASP A 372 -5.87 -29.67 -5.58
CA ASP A 372 -6.26 -31.07 -5.74
C ASP A 372 -5.79 -31.50 -7.14
N ALA A 373 -4.83 -32.40 -7.24
CA ALA A 373 -4.31 -32.86 -8.52
C ALA A 373 -5.41 -33.50 -9.40
N LYS A 374 -6.50 -34.01 -8.79
CA LYS A 374 -7.67 -34.51 -9.53
C LYS A 374 -8.43 -33.40 -10.24
N GLU A 375 -8.41 -32.19 -9.68
CA GLU A 375 -9.07 -31.00 -10.24
C GLU A 375 -8.54 -30.67 -11.64
N ALA A 376 -7.26 -30.90 -11.92
CA ALA A 376 -6.71 -30.72 -13.27
C ALA A 376 -7.46 -31.58 -14.30
N GLY A 377 -7.70 -32.85 -13.96
CA GLY A 377 -8.51 -33.75 -14.78
C GLY A 377 -9.96 -33.27 -14.90
N TYR A 378 -10.62 -32.93 -13.78
CA TYR A 378 -11.99 -32.39 -13.82
C TYR A 378 -12.11 -31.15 -14.71
N ARG A 379 -11.18 -30.20 -14.60
CA ARG A 379 -11.14 -28.97 -15.42
C ARG A 379 -10.86 -29.24 -16.89
N GLN A 380 -10.00 -30.21 -17.19
CA GLN A 380 -9.77 -30.63 -18.57
C GLN A 380 -11.04 -31.25 -19.16
N GLY A 381 -11.77 -32.07 -18.38
CA GLY A 381 -13.06 -32.61 -18.76
C GLY A 381 -14.15 -31.55 -18.96
N GLU A 382 -14.19 -30.54 -18.08
CA GLU A 382 -15.06 -29.37 -18.22
C GLU A 382 -14.75 -28.60 -19.50
N ALA A 383 -13.47 -28.33 -19.80
CA ALA A 383 -13.05 -27.68 -21.04
C ALA A 383 -13.51 -28.48 -22.28
N ILE A 384 -13.31 -29.80 -22.27
CA ILE A 384 -13.77 -30.70 -23.36
C ILE A 384 -15.29 -30.61 -23.53
N ALA A 385 -16.06 -30.74 -22.45
CA ALA A 385 -17.51 -30.70 -22.53
C ALA A 385 -18.04 -29.34 -22.98
N ASN A 386 -17.49 -28.23 -22.46
CA ASN A 386 -17.88 -26.87 -22.85
C ASN A 386 -17.58 -26.62 -24.33
N PHE A 387 -16.40 -27.05 -24.80
CA PHE A 387 -16.03 -26.99 -26.20
C PHE A 387 -17.04 -27.72 -27.08
N LEU A 388 -17.34 -28.99 -26.75
CA LEU A 388 -18.23 -29.83 -27.56
C LEU A 388 -19.68 -29.32 -27.51
N LEU A 389 -20.15 -28.87 -26.35
CA LEU A 389 -21.54 -28.45 -26.15
C LEU A 389 -21.88 -27.08 -26.73
N LYS A 390 -20.86 -26.21 -26.90
CA LYS A 390 -20.92 -24.78 -27.28
C LYS A 390 -22.35 -24.31 -27.57
N GLN A 391 -23.06 -23.95 -26.49
CA GLN A 391 -24.52 -24.04 -26.38
C GLN A 391 -25.28 -23.34 -27.52
N GLU A 392 -24.79 -22.17 -27.95
CA GLU A 392 -25.43 -21.36 -28.99
C GLU A 392 -25.45 -22.03 -30.37
N ASN A 393 -24.45 -22.85 -30.70
CA ASN A 393 -24.27 -23.48 -32.01
C ASN A 393 -24.03 -25.00 -31.92
N TRP A 394 -24.61 -25.66 -30.93
CA TRP A 394 -24.40 -27.09 -30.66
C TRP A 394 -24.49 -28.01 -31.88
N ILE A 395 -25.50 -27.84 -32.74
CA ILE A 395 -25.73 -28.74 -33.88
C ILE A 395 -24.56 -28.62 -34.86
N ASP A 396 -24.17 -27.39 -35.19
CA ASP A 396 -23.05 -27.10 -36.09
C ASP A 396 -21.73 -27.59 -35.47
N ASN A 397 -21.55 -27.37 -34.17
CA ASN A 397 -20.36 -27.78 -33.44
C ASN A 397 -20.22 -29.30 -33.38
N ARG A 398 -21.31 -30.01 -33.06
CA ARG A 398 -21.37 -31.48 -33.14
C ARG A 398 -21.01 -31.94 -34.55
N SER A 399 -21.66 -31.41 -35.58
CA SER A 399 -21.40 -31.83 -36.97
C SER A 399 -19.97 -31.57 -37.45
N LYS A 400 -19.24 -30.66 -36.80
CA LYS A 400 -17.83 -30.41 -37.10
C LYS A 400 -16.88 -31.44 -36.48
N TYR A 401 -17.23 -31.99 -35.32
CA TYR A 401 -16.32 -32.82 -34.51
C TYR A 401 -16.77 -34.28 -34.34
N ASP A 402 -18.04 -34.60 -34.57
CA ASP A 402 -18.58 -35.95 -34.73
C ASP A 402 -18.60 -36.29 -36.22
N LEU A 403 -17.42 -36.63 -36.75
CA LEU A 403 -17.14 -36.77 -38.19
C LEU A 403 -17.89 -37.94 -38.81
N ASP A 404 -18.11 -39.01 -38.05
CA ASP A 404 -18.87 -40.19 -38.51
C ASP A 404 -20.37 -40.13 -38.14
N ASN A 405 -20.81 -39.06 -37.47
CA ASN A 405 -22.18 -38.78 -37.06
C ASN A 405 -22.82 -39.85 -36.16
N ASN A 406 -22.03 -40.57 -35.37
CA ASN A 406 -22.52 -41.65 -34.52
C ASN A 406 -22.92 -41.21 -33.09
N ASN A 407 -22.80 -39.92 -32.77
CA ASN A 407 -23.01 -39.33 -31.43
C ASN A 407 -21.95 -39.73 -30.39
N GLN A 408 -20.76 -40.10 -30.83
CA GLN A 408 -19.63 -40.47 -30.00
C GLN A 408 -18.38 -39.79 -30.54
N ILE A 409 -17.75 -38.95 -29.73
CA ILE A 409 -16.45 -38.36 -30.08
C ILE A 409 -15.37 -39.35 -29.69
N LYS A 410 -14.61 -39.85 -30.66
CA LYS A 410 -13.51 -40.80 -30.44
C LYS A 410 -12.23 -40.06 -30.04
N TYR A 411 -11.78 -40.26 -28.81
CA TYR A 411 -10.55 -39.62 -28.31
C TYR A 411 -9.35 -40.56 -28.32
N ILE A 412 -8.17 -39.96 -28.47
CA ILE A 412 -6.89 -40.57 -28.09
C ILE A 412 -6.35 -39.88 -26.84
N MET A 413 -5.72 -40.64 -25.95
CA MET A 413 -5.21 -40.17 -24.66
C MET A 413 -3.70 -40.35 -24.60
N PHE A 414 -2.96 -39.26 -24.37
CA PHE A 414 -1.52 -39.26 -24.12
C PHE A 414 -1.26 -39.10 -22.62
N LYS A 415 -0.75 -40.15 -21.99
CA LYS A 415 -0.67 -40.28 -20.53
C LYS A 415 0.78 -40.25 -20.04
N GLY A 416 1.04 -39.48 -18.98
CA GLY A 416 2.32 -39.47 -18.27
C GLY A 416 2.50 -40.62 -17.26
N ILE A 417 3.46 -40.50 -16.35
CA ILE A 417 3.68 -41.47 -15.26
C ILE A 417 3.17 -40.97 -13.90
N GLY A 418 2.73 -41.89 -13.05
CA GLY A 418 2.38 -41.64 -11.65
C GLY A 418 0.90 -41.34 -11.40
N ASP A 419 0.55 -41.17 -10.12
CA ASP A 419 -0.84 -40.95 -9.67
C ASP A 419 -1.49 -39.72 -10.30
N GLU A 420 -0.72 -38.66 -10.51
CA GLU A 420 -1.19 -37.45 -11.18
C GLU A 420 -1.67 -37.71 -12.61
N ALA A 421 -0.89 -38.46 -13.39
CA ALA A 421 -1.28 -38.86 -14.75
C ALA A 421 -2.52 -39.77 -14.73
N ASN A 422 -2.59 -40.69 -13.75
CA ASN A 422 -3.77 -41.55 -13.55
C ASN A 422 -5.03 -40.71 -13.31
N TRP A 423 -4.96 -39.70 -12.44
CA TRP A 423 -6.10 -38.82 -12.16
C TRP A 423 -6.46 -37.90 -13.32
N ARG A 424 -5.48 -37.28 -13.99
CA ARG A 424 -5.71 -36.45 -15.19
C ARG A 424 -6.43 -37.25 -16.28
N THR A 425 -6.01 -38.50 -16.50
CA THR A 425 -6.61 -39.43 -17.46
C THR A 425 -8.04 -39.82 -17.10
N LEU A 426 -8.27 -40.28 -15.86
CA LEU A 426 -9.58 -40.74 -15.42
C LEU A 426 -10.61 -39.60 -15.38
N TYR A 427 -10.27 -38.51 -14.68
CA TYR A 427 -11.25 -37.47 -14.37
C TYR A 427 -11.57 -36.57 -15.56
N SER A 428 -10.65 -36.39 -16.52
CA SER A 428 -10.95 -35.64 -17.76
C SER A 428 -12.08 -36.29 -18.55
N VAL A 429 -12.03 -37.61 -18.75
CA VAL A 429 -13.06 -38.34 -19.49
C VAL A 429 -14.33 -38.51 -18.66
N GLN A 430 -14.20 -38.81 -17.36
CA GLN A 430 -15.34 -38.99 -16.47
C GLN A 430 -16.18 -37.70 -16.37
N GLU A 431 -15.51 -36.57 -16.18
CA GLU A 431 -16.17 -35.28 -16.01
C GLU A 431 -16.77 -34.77 -17.31
N ALA A 432 -16.05 -34.88 -18.42
CA ALA A 432 -16.58 -34.55 -19.74
C ALA A 432 -17.89 -35.32 -19.98
N ASN A 433 -17.89 -36.64 -19.76
CA ASN A 433 -19.07 -37.47 -19.93
C ASN A 433 -20.19 -37.17 -18.92
N ARG A 434 -19.86 -36.77 -17.68
CA ARG A 434 -20.85 -36.34 -16.69
C ARG A 434 -21.58 -35.08 -17.17
N ILE A 435 -20.85 -34.07 -17.64
CA ILE A 435 -21.40 -32.81 -18.14
C ILE A 435 -22.18 -33.04 -19.45
N LEU A 436 -21.62 -33.80 -20.40
CA LEU A 436 -22.29 -34.17 -21.65
C LEU A 436 -23.63 -34.88 -21.38
N THR A 437 -23.64 -35.86 -20.46
CA THR A 437 -24.88 -36.56 -20.06
C THR A 437 -25.88 -35.60 -19.41
N ALA A 438 -25.42 -34.75 -18.50
CA ALA A 438 -26.27 -33.78 -17.80
C ALA A 438 -26.88 -32.72 -18.74
N SER A 439 -26.24 -32.46 -19.88
CA SER A 439 -26.75 -31.52 -20.89
C SER A 439 -28.03 -32.00 -21.59
N GLY A 440 -28.37 -33.30 -21.49
CA GLY A 440 -29.47 -33.93 -22.22
C GLY A 440 -29.20 -34.07 -23.72
N LYS A 441 -28.06 -33.59 -24.22
CA LYS A 441 -27.62 -33.78 -25.60
C LYS A 441 -27.00 -35.17 -25.70
N SER A 442 -27.51 -35.99 -26.61
CA SER A 442 -27.06 -37.37 -26.79
C SER A 442 -25.68 -37.39 -27.46
N LEU A 443 -24.62 -37.03 -26.74
CA LEU A 443 -23.22 -37.11 -27.18
C LEU A 443 -22.39 -37.69 -26.04
N ARG A 444 -21.38 -38.49 -26.38
CA ARG A 444 -20.48 -39.09 -25.40
C ARG A 444 -19.05 -39.11 -25.93
N LEU A 445 -18.09 -39.01 -25.03
CA LEU A 445 -16.68 -39.24 -25.29
C LEU A 445 -16.35 -40.74 -25.14
N VAL A 446 -15.73 -41.36 -26.15
CA VAL A 446 -15.37 -42.79 -26.18
C VAL A 446 -13.94 -42.99 -26.67
N PRO A 447 -13.19 -44.00 -26.18
CA PRO A 447 -11.83 -44.22 -26.64
C PRO A 447 -11.80 -44.66 -28.10
N SER A 448 -10.92 -44.07 -28.90
CA SER A 448 -10.55 -44.55 -30.22
C SER A 448 -9.77 -45.86 -30.12
N SER A 449 -9.90 -46.74 -31.12
CA SER A 449 -9.02 -47.91 -31.29
C SER A 449 -7.55 -47.52 -31.49
N ALA A 450 -7.26 -46.25 -31.80
CA ALA A 450 -5.91 -45.72 -31.87
C ALA A 450 -5.16 -45.75 -30.52
N ASN A 451 -5.86 -45.92 -29.39
CA ASN A 451 -5.23 -46.12 -28.08
C ASN A 451 -4.62 -47.53 -27.92
N ASP A 452 -4.99 -48.51 -28.75
CA ASP A 452 -4.55 -49.91 -28.63
C ASP A 452 -3.26 -50.21 -29.42
N ILE A 453 -2.62 -49.19 -30.03
CA ILE A 453 -1.35 -49.36 -30.77
C ILE A 453 -0.14 -49.52 -29.84
N ASP A 454 -0.30 -49.07 -28.60
CA ASP A 454 0.68 -49.21 -27.53
C ASP A 454 0.35 -50.51 -26.78
N ASP A 455 1.26 -51.48 -26.83
CA ASP A 455 1.02 -52.81 -26.28
C ASP A 455 1.07 -52.74 -24.75
N ALA A 456 -0.12 -52.62 -24.15
CA ALA A 456 -0.41 -52.67 -22.72
C ALA A 456 0.15 -53.92 -21.95
N THR A 457 0.94 -54.77 -22.58
CA THR A 457 1.64 -55.90 -21.94
C THR A 457 3.07 -55.58 -21.47
N ASP A 458 3.57 -54.37 -21.70
CA ASP A 458 4.90 -53.89 -21.28
C ASP A 458 5.08 -53.66 -19.76
N GLY A 459 4.02 -53.83 -18.97
CA GLY A 459 4.12 -53.82 -17.52
C GLY A 459 3.99 -52.43 -16.89
N HIS A 460 3.36 -51.46 -17.56
CA HIS A 460 2.99 -50.14 -17.01
C HIS A 460 1.83 -50.20 -15.98
N GLY A 461 1.84 -51.21 -15.12
CA GLY A 461 0.78 -51.54 -14.16
C GLY A 461 0.25 -50.34 -13.36
N ASP A 462 -0.99 -49.98 -13.61
CA ASP A 462 -2.14 -50.29 -12.73
C ASP A 462 -3.40 -49.97 -13.56
N TYR A 463 -3.97 -50.99 -14.21
CA TYR A 463 -5.22 -50.81 -14.96
C TYR A 463 -6.36 -50.85 -13.98
N ASP A 464 -6.79 -49.69 -13.48
CA ASP A 464 -8.09 -49.60 -12.85
C ASP A 464 -9.13 -50.11 -13.86
N ASN A 465 -9.93 -51.11 -13.49
CA ASN A 465 -10.97 -51.68 -14.35
C ASN A 465 -12.20 -50.76 -14.42
N ASP A 466 -11.96 -49.45 -14.50
CA ASP A 466 -12.95 -48.37 -14.55
C ASP A 466 -13.50 -48.13 -15.96
N GLY A 467 -12.89 -48.77 -16.97
CA GLY A 467 -13.30 -48.69 -18.38
C GLY A 467 -12.80 -47.45 -19.12
N ILE A 468 -11.96 -46.62 -18.49
CA ILE A 468 -11.37 -45.39 -19.05
C ILE A 468 -9.85 -45.50 -19.00
N SER A 469 -9.28 -45.78 -17.83
CA SER A 469 -7.85 -45.68 -17.52
C SER A 469 -6.97 -46.72 -18.21
N ARG A 470 -7.55 -47.63 -18.99
CA ARG A 470 -6.82 -48.61 -19.82
C ARG A 470 -6.55 -48.14 -21.25
N TYR A 471 -7.24 -47.11 -21.72
CA TYR A 471 -7.18 -46.65 -23.12
C TYR A 471 -6.31 -45.40 -23.19
N PHE A 472 -4.99 -45.60 -23.29
CA PHE A 472 -4.00 -44.53 -23.38
C PHE A 472 -2.76 -44.95 -24.16
N LEU A 473 -2.02 -43.96 -24.60
CA LEU A 473 -0.66 -44.05 -25.13
C LEU A 473 0.31 -43.54 -24.06
N PHE A 474 1.23 -44.38 -23.62
CA PHE A 474 2.14 -44.07 -22.51
C PHE A 474 3.31 -43.22 -23.01
N THR A 475 3.44 -41.99 -22.49
CA THR A 475 4.49 -41.09 -22.94
C THR A 475 5.58 -40.87 -21.91
N ASP A 476 5.39 -41.24 -20.64
CA ASP A 476 6.33 -40.91 -19.55
C ASP A 476 6.73 -39.43 -19.50
N TRP A 477 5.77 -38.53 -19.77
CA TRP A 477 6.00 -37.09 -19.91
C TRP A 477 7.00 -36.69 -21.02
N ASP A 478 7.34 -37.60 -21.93
CA ASP A 478 8.29 -37.38 -23.02
C ASP A 478 7.59 -36.97 -24.32
N VAL A 479 8.05 -35.85 -24.88
CA VAL A 479 7.46 -35.23 -26.07
C VAL A 479 7.74 -36.05 -27.33
N ASP A 480 8.96 -36.58 -27.47
CA ASP A 480 9.35 -37.35 -28.64
C ASP A 480 8.62 -38.70 -28.70
N THR A 481 8.37 -39.31 -27.55
CA THR A 481 7.53 -40.50 -27.40
C THR A 481 6.11 -40.22 -27.84
N ALA A 482 5.50 -39.10 -27.40
CA ALA A 482 4.18 -38.69 -27.87
C ALA A 482 4.12 -38.53 -29.40
N LYS A 483 5.14 -37.90 -30.00
CA LYS A 483 5.27 -37.73 -31.45
C LYS A 483 5.37 -39.08 -32.18
N SER A 484 6.18 -40.00 -31.65
CA SER A 484 6.37 -41.34 -32.21
C SER A 484 5.07 -42.15 -32.17
N LEU A 485 4.37 -42.13 -31.04
CA LEU A 485 3.10 -42.83 -30.86
C LEU A 485 2.01 -42.25 -31.76
N MET A 486 1.90 -40.92 -31.88
CA MET A 486 0.97 -40.29 -32.82
C MET A 486 1.30 -40.64 -34.28
N SER A 487 2.58 -40.61 -34.66
CA SER A 487 3.01 -41.00 -36.00
C SER A 487 2.63 -42.45 -36.30
N THR A 488 2.73 -43.33 -35.30
CA THR A 488 2.34 -44.74 -35.40
C THR A 488 0.83 -44.89 -35.54
N ALA A 489 0.04 -44.15 -34.76
CA ALA A 489 -1.42 -44.11 -34.86
C ALA A 489 -1.86 -43.72 -36.27
N LEU A 490 -1.29 -42.64 -36.81
CA LEU A 490 -1.61 -42.11 -38.14
C LEU A 490 -1.13 -42.99 -39.29
N GLY A 491 -0.32 -44.01 -39.03
CA GLY A 491 0.00 -45.06 -40.02
C GLY A 491 -1.18 -46.00 -40.30
N THR A 492 -2.17 -46.06 -39.40
CA THR A 492 -3.32 -46.97 -39.49
C THR A 492 -4.66 -46.24 -39.46
N TYR A 493 -4.78 -45.19 -38.64
CA TYR A 493 -6.02 -44.46 -38.38
C TYR A 493 -6.01 -43.09 -39.05
N SER A 494 -7.17 -42.60 -39.48
CA SER A 494 -7.30 -41.31 -40.18
C SER A 494 -7.92 -40.21 -39.31
N LEU A 495 -7.49 -38.96 -39.56
CA LEU A 495 -8.10 -37.77 -38.97
C LEU A 495 -9.31 -37.25 -39.77
N ASP A 496 -9.56 -37.78 -40.98
CA ASP A 496 -10.60 -37.28 -41.89
C ASP A 496 -11.94 -38.05 -41.79
N ASN A 497 -11.96 -39.25 -41.19
CA ASN A 497 -13.08 -40.20 -41.29
C ASN A 497 -13.75 -40.55 -39.95
N GLY A 498 -13.33 -39.91 -38.86
CA GLY A 498 -13.83 -40.19 -37.50
C GLY A 498 -13.13 -41.33 -36.77
N ASP A 499 -11.98 -41.85 -37.23
CA ASP A 499 -11.18 -42.78 -36.42
C ASP A 499 -10.60 -42.08 -35.18
N ILE A 500 -10.18 -40.82 -35.33
CA ILE A 500 -9.70 -39.94 -34.26
C ILE A 500 -10.39 -38.58 -34.42
N GLU A 501 -11.07 -38.12 -33.37
CA GLU A 501 -11.89 -36.90 -33.39
C GLU A 501 -11.52 -35.91 -32.28
N LEU A 502 -10.72 -36.34 -31.29
CA LEU A 502 -10.27 -35.49 -30.19
C LEU A 502 -8.95 -36.02 -29.60
N ILE A 503 -8.05 -35.11 -29.22
CA ILE A 503 -6.81 -35.44 -28.51
C ILE A 503 -6.90 -34.94 -27.06
N ILE A 504 -6.60 -35.82 -26.10
CA ILE A 504 -6.43 -35.46 -24.68
C ILE A 504 -4.99 -35.76 -24.31
N SER A 505 -4.30 -34.79 -23.72
CA SER A 505 -2.94 -34.96 -23.21
C SER A 505 -2.87 -34.61 -21.74
N ASN A 506 -2.15 -35.40 -20.96
CA ASN A 506 -1.91 -35.09 -19.55
C ASN A 506 -0.98 -33.88 -19.36
N PHE A 507 -0.29 -33.38 -20.37
CA PHE A 507 0.56 -32.18 -20.30
C PHE A 507 0.72 -31.52 -21.67
N ASP A 508 1.10 -30.25 -21.69
CA ASP A 508 1.23 -29.46 -22.92
C ASP A 508 2.31 -29.97 -23.88
N GLY A 509 3.42 -30.50 -23.35
CA GLY A 509 4.51 -30.99 -24.19
C GLY A 509 4.06 -32.07 -25.17
N ALA A 510 3.32 -33.09 -24.70
CA ALA A 510 2.75 -34.10 -25.59
C ALA A 510 1.66 -33.53 -26.49
N ALA A 511 0.82 -32.60 -26.00
CA ALA A 511 -0.20 -31.95 -26.83
C ALA A 511 0.43 -31.24 -28.05
N LEU A 512 1.49 -30.46 -27.81
CA LEU A 512 2.24 -29.73 -28.83
C LEU A 512 3.00 -30.67 -29.77
N GLY A 513 3.61 -31.73 -29.24
CA GLY A 513 4.26 -32.75 -30.07
C GLY A 513 3.26 -33.45 -31.00
N VAL A 514 2.07 -33.77 -30.51
CA VAL A 514 0.99 -34.36 -31.32
C VAL A 514 0.52 -33.39 -32.40
N ILE A 515 0.35 -32.11 -32.08
CA ILE A 515 0.01 -31.06 -33.05
C ILE A 515 1.09 -31.00 -34.16
N GLU A 516 2.37 -31.04 -33.80
CA GLU A 516 3.46 -31.03 -34.79
C GLU A 516 3.35 -32.19 -35.79
N VAL A 517 2.99 -33.39 -35.32
CA VAL A 517 2.77 -34.56 -36.19
C VAL A 517 1.53 -34.37 -37.07
N MET A 518 0.43 -33.88 -36.50
CA MET A 518 -0.81 -33.60 -37.24
C MET A 518 -0.65 -32.50 -38.30
N ASN A 519 0.17 -31.49 -38.03
CA ASN A 519 0.53 -30.44 -38.99
C ASN A 519 1.15 -31.04 -40.26
N GLY A 520 1.92 -32.12 -40.14
CA GLY A 520 2.47 -32.86 -41.28
C GLY A 520 1.40 -33.46 -42.21
N GLN A 521 0.17 -33.65 -41.72
CA GLN A 521 -1.00 -34.08 -42.51
C GLN A 521 -1.94 -32.91 -42.87
N GLY A 522 -1.55 -31.68 -42.55
CA GLY A 522 -2.33 -30.46 -42.80
C GLY A 522 -3.45 -30.20 -41.79
N PHE A 523 -3.43 -30.84 -40.62
CA PHE A 523 -4.37 -30.58 -39.53
C PHE A 523 -3.75 -29.64 -38.49
N ASN A 524 -4.58 -28.82 -37.86
CA ASN A 524 -4.19 -27.91 -36.76
C ASN A 524 -3.10 -26.91 -37.16
N THR A 525 -3.07 -26.49 -38.43
CA THR A 525 -2.16 -25.47 -38.94
C THR A 525 -2.79 -24.09 -38.84
N GLU A 526 -1.97 -23.04 -38.72
CA GLU A 526 -2.47 -21.65 -38.74
C GLU A 526 -3.06 -21.27 -40.10
N ASP A 527 -2.57 -21.88 -41.19
CA ASP A 527 -2.95 -21.54 -42.56
C ASP A 527 -4.32 -22.13 -43.00
N ASP A 528 -4.77 -23.21 -42.37
CA ASP A 528 -6.04 -23.89 -42.72
C ASP A 528 -6.84 -24.30 -41.47
N PRO A 529 -7.64 -23.38 -40.90
CA PRO A 529 -8.47 -23.69 -39.73
C PRO A 529 -9.66 -24.64 -40.04
N SER A 530 -9.84 -25.05 -41.31
CA SER A 530 -10.89 -26.00 -41.68
C SER A 530 -10.53 -27.44 -41.36
N LYS A 531 -9.22 -27.76 -41.28
CA LYS A 531 -8.70 -29.07 -40.86
C LYS A 531 -8.21 -29.00 -39.43
N TYR A 532 -9.07 -29.41 -38.50
CA TYR A 532 -8.80 -29.23 -37.08
C TYR A 532 -9.34 -30.38 -36.25
N ILE A 533 -8.46 -31.00 -35.46
CA ILE A 533 -8.83 -31.91 -34.38
C ILE A 533 -8.66 -31.16 -33.05
N PRO A 534 -9.67 -31.13 -32.17
CA PRO A 534 -9.54 -30.52 -30.86
C PRO A 534 -8.44 -31.17 -30.02
N VAL A 535 -7.58 -30.36 -29.41
CA VAL A 535 -6.43 -30.79 -28.58
C VAL A 535 -6.46 -30.10 -27.23
N PHE A 536 -6.49 -30.88 -26.17
CA PHE A 536 -6.51 -30.41 -24.79
C PHE A 536 -5.23 -30.80 -24.05
N GLY A 537 -4.57 -29.81 -23.43
CA GLY A 537 -3.37 -30.00 -22.61
C GLY A 537 -3.58 -29.62 -21.15
N ILE A 538 -2.48 -29.60 -20.39
CA ILE A 538 -2.37 -29.17 -19.00
C ILE A 538 -0.99 -28.52 -18.86
N ASP A 539 -0.91 -27.43 -18.10
CA ASP A 539 0.26 -26.64 -17.64
C ASP A 539 0.24 -25.18 -18.14
N VAL A 540 -0.41 -24.89 -19.27
CA VAL A 540 -0.42 -23.58 -19.96
C VAL A 540 1.00 -23.00 -20.09
N THR A 541 1.89 -23.82 -20.65
CA THR A 541 3.24 -23.40 -21.04
C THR A 541 3.17 -22.26 -22.07
N ASP A 542 4.18 -21.38 -22.12
CA ASP A 542 4.21 -20.28 -23.11
C ASP A 542 3.98 -20.76 -24.57
N PRO A 543 4.58 -21.89 -25.02
CA PRO A 543 4.27 -22.43 -26.35
C PRO A 543 2.83 -22.92 -26.51
N ALA A 544 2.23 -23.52 -25.48
CA ALA A 544 0.82 -23.93 -25.53
C ALA A 544 -0.11 -22.73 -25.55
N LYS A 545 0.19 -21.69 -24.78
CA LYS A 545 -0.53 -20.42 -24.82
C LYS A 545 -0.51 -19.83 -26.24
N HIS A 546 0.65 -19.80 -26.87
CA HIS A 546 0.77 -19.35 -28.26
C HIS A 546 -0.03 -20.24 -29.23
N ALA A 547 0.05 -21.56 -29.09
CA ALA A 547 -0.69 -22.49 -29.94
C ALA A 547 -2.22 -22.32 -29.80
N ILE A 548 -2.70 -22.05 -28.59
CA ILE A 548 -4.11 -21.75 -28.29
C ILE A 548 -4.50 -20.40 -28.91
N ASP A 549 -3.69 -19.35 -28.72
CA ASP A 549 -3.94 -18.02 -29.27
C ASP A 549 -3.94 -17.99 -30.81
N SER A 550 -3.21 -18.93 -31.44
CA SER A 550 -3.16 -19.16 -32.88
C SER A 550 -4.24 -20.13 -33.40
N ASP A 551 -5.20 -20.57 -32.58
CA ASP A 551 -6.24 -21.54 -32.94
C ASP A 551 -5.70 -22.91 -33.43
N THR A 552 -4.47 -23.30 -33.06
CA THR A 552 -3.87 -24.61 -33.41
C THR A 552 -4.03 -25.65 -32.29
N MET A 553 -4.25 -25.20 -31.06
CA MET A 553 -4.59 -26.01 -29.88
C MET A 553 -5.91 -25.49 -29.28
N THR A 554 -6.71 -26.34 -28.62
CA THR A 554 -8.06 -25.96 -28.18
C THR A 554 -8.07 -25.26 -26.83
N ALA A 555 -7.45 -25.88 -25.84
CA ALA A 555 -7.39 -25.36 -24.49
C ALA A 555 -6.29 -26.08 -23.69
N SER A 556 -5.85 -25.45 -22.62
CA SER A 556 -5.00 -26.09 -21.61
C SER A 556 -5.45 -25.66 -20.21
N VAL A 557 -5.09 -26.45 -19.21
CA VAL A 557 -5.53 -26.26 -17.82
C VAL A 557 -4.31 -25.99 -16.95
N TYR A 558 -4.37 -25.02 -16.07
CA TYR A 558 -3.23 -24.64 -15.24
C TYR A 558 -3.65 -24.21 -13.86
N ILE A 559 -2.68 -24.15 -12.95
CA ILE A 559 -2.86 -23.47 -11.69
C ILE A 559 -2.53 -22.01 -11.93
N ALA A 560 -3.53 -21.13 -11.85
CA ALA A 560 -3.28 -19.70 -11.95
C ALA A 560 -2.46 -19.21 -10.73
N PRO A 561 -1.24 -18.70 -10.93
CA PRO A 561 -0.42 -18.18 -9.83
C PRO A 561 -1.12 -17.05 -9.09
N GLN A 562 -1.88 -16.24 -9.83
CA GLN A 562 -2.76 -15.20 -9.31
C GLN A 562 -3.75 -15.77 -8.29
N SER A 563 -4.42 -16.89 -8.59
CA SER A 563 -5.42 -17.47 -7.67
C SER A 563 -4.79 -17.99 -6.37
N PHE A 564 -3.53 -18.44 -6.42
CA PHE A 564 -2.76 -18.77 -5.21
C PHE A 564 -2.50 -17.53 -4.37
N ALA A 565 -1.95 -16.48 -4.97
CA ALA A 565 -1.66 -15.21 -4.31
C ALA A 565 -2.94 -14.59 -3.74
N ASP A 566 -4.03 -14.56 -4.51
CA ASP A 566 -5.34 -14.05 -4.09
C ASP A 566 -5.85 -14.81 -2.84
N THR A 567 -5.73 -16.14 -2.85
CA THR A 567 -6.19 -16.99 -1.72
C THR A 567 -5.34 -16.76 -0.47
N ILE A 568 -4.01 -16.68 -0.62
CA ILE A 568 -3.09 -16.40 0.49
C ILE A 568 -3.38 -15.01 1.08
N LEU A 569 -3.50 -13.99 0.23
CA LEU A 569 -3.72 -12.62 0.68
C LEU A 569 -5.13 -12.39 1.23
N ALA A 570 -6.14 -13.15 0.79
CA ALA A 570 -7.45 -13.14 1.43
C ALA A 570 -7.38 -13.61 2.88
N LEU A 571 -6.64 -14.70 3.17
CA LEU A 571 -6.46 -15.16 4.54
C LEU A 571 -5.59 -14.19 5.37
N ALA A 572 -4.56 -13.59 4.76
CA ALA A 572 -3.74 -12.58 5.43
C ALA A 572 -4.56 -11.34 5.83
N GLN A 573 -5.51 -10.92 4.98
CA GLN A 573 -6.42 -9.83 5.28
C GLN A 573 -7.37 -10.14 6.43
N ASN A 574 -7.83 -11.39 6.60
CA ASN A 574 -8.60 -11.78 7.78
C ASN A 574 -7.81 -11.47 9.06
N VAL A 575 -6.53 -11.84 9.12
CA VAL A 575 -5.66 -11.57 10.28
C VAL A 575 -5.48 -10.06 10.48
N ALA A 576 -5.29 -9.29 9.41
CA ALA A 576 -5.19 -7.84 9.48
C ALA A 576 -6.48 -7.17 10.02
N ASN A 577 -7.63 -7.80 9.78
CA ASN A 577 -8.93 -7.37 10.28
C ASN A 577 -9.21 -7.88 11.73
N GLY A 578 -8.27 -8.59 12.36
CA GLY A 578 -8.46 -9.18 13.68
C GLY A 578 -9.40 -10.39 13.69
N GLU A 579 -9.63 -11.01 12.53
CA GLU A 579 -10.43 -12.21 12.37
C GLU A 579 -9.57 -13.49 12.44
N ASN A 580 -10.22 -14.64 12.59
CA ASN A 580 -9.52 -15.93 12.47
C ASN A 580 -8.90 -16.06 11.07
N VAL A 581 -7.67 -16.58 10.97
CA VAL A 581 -6.97 -16.70 9.67
C VAL A 581 -7.79 -17.43 8.61
N PHE A 582 -8.62 -18.40 9.03
CA PHE A 582 -9.44 -19.23 8.15
C PHE A 582 -10.90 -18.75 8.01
N ALA A 583 -11.20 -17.52 8.44
CA ALA A 583 -12.52 -16.90 8.27
C ALA A 583 -12.86 -16.70 6.78
N ASN A 584 -14.16 -16.53 6.48
CA ASN A 584 -14.65 -16.18 5.13
C ASN A 584 -14.30 -17.19 4.02
N THR A 585 -14.04 -18.45 4.38
CA THR A 585 -13.61 -19.51 3.44
C THR A 585 -14.76 -20.28 2.77
N GLY A 586 -16.02 -19.90 3.00
CA GLY A 586 -17.20 -20.66 2.55
C GLY A 586 -17.40 -20.77 1.03
N SER A 587 -16.75 -19.89 0.25
CA SER A 587 -16.76 -19.92 -1.22
C SER A 587 -15.64 -20.80 -1.82
N TYR A 588 -14.67 -21.22 -1.00
CA TYR A 588 -13.52 -21.99 -1.46
C TYR A 588 -13.78 -23.50 -1.35
N ASN A 589 -13.00 -24.29 -2.09
CA ASN A 589 -12.98 -25.74 -1.93
C ASN A 589 -12.15 -26.09 -0.69
N VAL A 590 -12.80 -26.60 0.35
CA VAL A 590 -12.16 -26.94 1.63
C VAL A 590 -12.27 -28.44 1.88
N ASP A 591 -11.15 -29.08 2.19
CA ASP A 591 -11.12 -30.51 2.52
C ASP A 591 -11.99 -30.80 3.76
N ALA A 592 -12.76 -31.89 3.71
CA ALA A 592 -13.65 -32.24 4.81
C ALA A 592 -12.88 -32.48 6.12
N GLY A 593 -13.23 -31.71 7.17
CA GLY A 593 -12.71 -31.89 8.52
C GLY A 593 -11.30 -31.34 8.77
N VAL A 594 -10.70 -30.61 7.82
CA VAL A 594 -9.37 -30.01 7.98
C VAL A 594 -9.30 -28.65 7.29
N LYS A 595 -8.56 -27.68 7.86
CA LYS A 595 -8.40 -26.33 7.31
C LYS A 595 -7.45 -26.31 6.11
N LYS A 596 -7.80 -27.04 5.04
CA LYS A 596 -7.06 -27.06 3.77
C LYS A 596 -7.91 -26.51 2.66
N LEU A 597 -7.43 -25.45 2.02
CA LEU A 597 -8.03 -24.85 0.84
C LEU A 597 -7.37 -25.43 -0.41
N ARG A 598 -8.20 -25.79 -1.38
CA ARG A 598 -7.78 -26.26 -2.70
C ARG A 598 -8.05 -25.17 -3.72
N VAL A 599 -6.97 -24.49 -4.13
CA VAL A 599 -7.00 -23.54 -5.25
C VAL A 599 -7.37 -24.30 -6.52
N ARG A 600 -8.43 -23.83 -7.17
CA ARG A 600 -8.94 -24.44 -8.40
C ARG A 600 -7.95 -24.23 -9.53
N TYR A 601 -7.88 -25.22 -10.41
CA TYR A 601 -7.25 -25.04 -11.72
C TYR A 601 -8.15 -24.16 -12.59
N SER A 602 -7.52 -23.36 -13.45
CA SER A 602 -8.14 -22.51 -14.44
C SER A 602 -8.00 -23.14 -15.83
N ILE A 603 -8.92 -22.80 -16.73
CA ILE A 603 -8.89 -23.19 -18.13
C ILE A 603 -8.39 -22.00 -18.93
N TYR A 604 -7.43 -22.21 -19.82
CA TYR A 604 -7.00 -21.23 -20.82
C TYR A 604 -7.46 -21.68 -22.21
N PRO A 605 -8.08 -20.79 -23.01
CA PRO A 605 -8.32 -19.36 -22.74
C PRO A 605 -9.49 -19.13 -21.77
N ASP A 606 -9.53 -17.96 -21.12
CA ASP A 606 -10.55 -17.58 -20.12
C ASP A 606 -11.99 -17.52 -20.67
N SER A 607 -12.18 -17.70 -21.99
CA SER A 607 -13.47 -17.68 -22.67
C SER A 607 -14.27 -18.99 -22.54
N PHE A 608 -13.72 -20.00 -21.86
CA PHE A 608 -14.29 -21.34 -21.71
C PHE A 608 -15.33 -21.53 -20.61
#